data_AF-A0A9X7XNP8-F1
#
_entry.id   AF-A0A9X7XNP8-F1
#
_cell.length_a   1.000
_cell.length_b   1.000
_cell.length_c   1.000
_cell.angle_alpha   90.00
_cell.angle_beta   90.00
_cell.angle_gamma   90.00
#
_symmetry.space_group_name_H-M   'P 1'
#
loop_
_entity.id
_entity.type
_entity.pdbx_description
1 polymer ?
#
loop_
_entity_poly.entity_id
_entity_poly.type
_entity_poly.pdbx_seq_one_letter_code
_entity_poly.pdbx_strand_id
1 'polypeptide(L)'
;MNLKKALKKTLIFTFLGTTLLTGQAFAAPEIMFTNKDSKINSDFDRRGAKKYVEKYAERPGNKKYANYGSNSDGGDCTNFVSQVLHEGGGLDFHGKVGYNRNTKDWYYYGPNVPKNTNDKKSRTSSWTGAHQFREHWAVVNGSGGEFAYQAKKYSVKDAQKNFRDIYNDLYEGDIVQYVNSAGRTVHSQVVHHFKDGEVYMAQHSLNDSDYTWGTDLPLSEWLDYGGAYVVTIKIKK
;
A
#
# COMPACT_ATOMS: atom_id res chain seq x y z
N MET A 1 4.28 59.27 -70.39
CA MET A 1 3.32 58.16 -70.49
C MET A 1 4.05 56.83 -70.25
N ASN A 2 4.17 56.37 -69.00
CA ASN A 2 4.18 54.96 -68.60
C ASN A 2 4.42 54.76 -67.09
N LEU A 3 3.61 53.85 -66.53
CA LEU A 3 3.75 53.02 -65.33
C LEU A 3 4.20 53.63 -63.99
N LYS A 4 3.29 53.60 -63.00
CA LYS A 4 3.33 52.61 -61.88
C LYS A 4 2.12 52.81 -60.95
N LYS A 5 1.07 52.01 -61.12
CA LYS A 5 0.07 51.73 -60.07
C LYS A 5 0.65 50.61 -59.19
N ALA A 6 1.08 50.94 -57.98
CA ALA A 6 1.41 49.93 -56.97
C ALA A 6 0.13 49.52 -56.24
N LEU A 7 -0.42 48.35 -56.59
CA LEU A 7 -1.44 47.68 -55.77
C LEU A 7 -0.75 47.13 -54.51
N LYS A 8 -1.04 47.69 -53.33
CA LYS A 8 -0.73 47.04 -52.05
C LYS A 8 -1.68 45.86 -51.87
N LYS A 9 -1.18 44.63 -52.03
CA LYS A 9 -1.88 43.42 -51.58
C LYS A 9 -1.70 43.32 -50.06
N THR A 10 -2.77 43.55 -49.31
CA THR A 10 -2.82 43.25 -47.88
C THR A 10 -2.95 41.73 -47.72
N LEU A 11 -1.88 41.06 -47.30
CA LEU A 11 -1.92 39.66 -46.88
C LEU A 11 -2.43 39.65 -45.43
N ILE A 12 -3.68 39.26 -45.23
CA ILE A 12 -4.21 38.97 -43.90
C ILE A 12 -3.71 37.57 -43.53
N PHE A 13 -2.68 37.50 -42.69
CA PHE A 13 -2.30 36.27 -42.02
C PHE A 13 -3.28 36.05 -40.86
N THR A 14 -4.29 35.21 -41.09
CA THR A 14 -5.09 34.66 -39.99
C THR A 14 -4.23 33.65 -39.25
N PHE A 15 -3.60 34.08 -38.15
CA PHE A 15 -3.00 33.15 -37.19
C PHE A 15 -4.16 32.44 -36.50
N LEU A 16 -4.56 31.27 -36.99
CA LEU A 16 -5.30 30.31 -36.18
C LEU A 16 -4.33 29.82 -35.11
N GLY A 17 -4.28 30.52 -33.99
CA GLY A 17 -3.64 30.03 -32.79
C GLY A 17 -4.42 28.82 -32.30
N THR A 18 -4.07 27.62 -32.77
CA THR A 18 -4.42 26.39 -32.07
C THR A 18 -3.69 26.44 -30.74
N THR A 19 -4.38 26.93 -29.71
CA THR A 19 -4.02 26.65 -28.33
C THR A 19 -4.20 25.15 -28.17
N LEU A 20 -3.14 24.38 -28.38
CA LEU A 20 -3.02 23.06 -27.81
C LEU A 20 -3.06 23.25 -26.31
N LEU A 21 -4.26 23.15 -25.74
CA LEU A 21 -4.43 22.76 -24.35
C LEU A 21 -3.78 21.38 -24.24
N THR A 22 -2.48 21.37 -23.94
CA THR A 22 -1.82 20.21 -23.36
C THR A 22 -2.38 20.07 -21.95
N GLY A 23 -3.63 19.63 -21.85
CA GLY A 23 -4.09 18.98 -20.64
C GLY A 23 -3.07 17.88 -20.39
N GLN A 24 -2.25 18.03 -19.35
CA GLN A 24 -1.38 16.95 -18.91
C GLN A 24 -2.32 15.76 -18.73
N ALA A 25 -2.21 14.76 -19.61
CA ALA A 25 -2.85 13.48 -19.38
C ALA A 25 -2.19 12.94 -18.10
N PHE A 26 -2.89 13.05 -16.99
CA PHE A 26 -2.40 12.56 -15.71
C PHE A 26 -2.33 11.04 -15.82
N ALA A 27 -1.21 10.46 -15.38
CA ALA A 27 -1.03 9.02 -15.48
C ALA A 27 -2.04 8.34 -14.52
N ALA A 28 -2.86 7.45 -15.07
CA ALA A 28 -3.66 6.52 -14.29
C ALA A 28 -2.72 5.66 -13.41
N PRO A 29 -3.21 5.08 -12.30
CA PRO A 29 -2.39 4.14 -11.53
C PRO A 29 -1.83 3.04 -12.41
N GLU A 30 -0.61 2.62 -12.11
CA GLU A 30 -0.07 1.38 -12.64
C GLU A 30 -0.81 0.22 -11.95
N ILE A 31 -1.64 -0.49 -12.71
CA ILE A 31 -2.20 -1.77 -12.26
C ILE A 31 -1.05 -2.78 -12.25
N MET A 32 -0.57 -3.11 -11.05
CA MET A 32 0.55 -4.03 -10.90
C MET A 32 0.14 -5.45 -11.28
N PHE A 33 -1.06 -5.86 -10.83
CA PHE A 33 -1.76 -7.06 -11.25
C PHE A 33 -3.23 -7.00 -10.81
N THR A 34 -4.06 -7.86 -11.38
CA THR A 34 -5.38 -8.21 -10.85
C THR A 34 -5.52 -9.72 -10.96
N ASN A 35 -5.80 -10.38 -9.84
CA ASN A 35 -5.88 -11.82 -9.79
C ASN A 35 -7.03 -12.32 -10.68
N LYS A 36 -6.77 -13.34 -11.49
CA LYS A 36 -7.78 -13.96 -12.37
C LYS A 36 -8.83 -14.72 -11.57
N ASP A 37 -8.46 -15.23 -10.40
CA ASP A 37 -9.41 -15.83 -9.46
C ASP A 37 -10.11 -14.73 -8.66
N SER A 38 -11.33 -14.41 -9.09
CA SER A 38 -12.18 -13.44 -8.37
C SER A 38 -12.61 -13.89 -6.96
N LYS A 39 -12.40 -15.16 -6.60
CA LYS A 39 -12.71 -15.72 -5.28
C LYS A 39 -11.49 -15.79 -4.37
N ILE A 40 -10.31 -15.34 -4.79
CA ILE A 40 -9.14 -15.31 -3.91
C ILE A 40 -9.50 -14.57 -2.61
N ASN A 41 -9.17 -15.18 -1.48
CA ASN A 41 -9.48 -14.67 -0.14
C ASN A 41 -10.98 -14.39 0.09
N SER A 42 -11.90 -15.12 -0.54
CA SER A 42 -13.35 -14.94 -0.34
C SER A 42 -13.76 -14.98 1.12
N ASP A 43 -13.06 -15.81 1.89
CA ASP A 43 -13.33 -16.10 3.30
C ASP A 43 -12.76 -15.04 4.25
N PHE A 44 -11.97 -14.08 3.74
CA PHE A 44 -11.43 -12.99 4.55
C PHE A 44 -12.55 -12.14 5.17
N ASP A 45 -12.61 -12.12 6.51
CA ASP A 45 -13.60 -11.37 7.27
C ASP A 45 -13.15 -9.93 7.51
N ARG A 46 -13.62 -9.01 6.66
CA ARG A 46 -13.35 -7.57 6.80
C ARG A 46 -13.82 -7.01 8.15
N ARG A 47 -14.93 -7.53 8.70
CA ARG A 47 -15.44 -7.07 10.01
C ARG A 47 -14.56 -7.58 11.13
N GLY A 48 -14.09 -8.82 11.04
CA GLY A 48 -13.11 -9.39 11.96
C GLY A 48 -11.80 -8.63 11.94
N ALA A 49 -11.29 -8.29 10.76
CA ALA A 49 -10.11 -7.45 10.58
C ALA A 49 -10.29 -6.07 11.24
N LYS A 50 -11.42 -5.40 11.00
CA LYS A 50 -11.75 -4.11 11.64
C LYS A 50 -11.79 -4.22 13.17
N LYS A 51 -12.48 -5.22 13.71
CA LYS A 51 -12.54 -5.44 15.18
C LYS A 51 -11.15 -5.70 15.78
N TYR A 52 -10.27 -6.37 15.05
CA TYR A 52 -8.89 -6.57 15.48
C TYR A 52 -8.12 -5.25 15.54
N VAL A 53 -8.30 -4.40 14.52
CA VAL A 53 -7.77 -3.02 14.51
C VAL A 53 -8.23 -2.24 15.72
N GLU A 54 -9.55 -2.13 15.93
CA GLU A 54 -10.16 -1.40 17.05
C GLU A 54 -9.67 -1.89 18.42
N LYS A 55 -9.30 -3.17 18.51
CA LYS A 55 -8.81 -3.76 19.75
C LYS A 55 -7.32 -3.52 20.02
N TYR A 56 -6.48 -3.58 18.98
CA TYR A 56 -5.02 -3.71 19.17
C TYR A 56 -4.18 -2.58 18.57
N ALA A 57 -4.74 -1.71 17.73
CA ALA A 57 -3.99 -0.61 17.13
C ALA A 57 -3.45 0.37 18.18
N GLU A 58 -4.31 0.89 19.06
CA GLU A 58 -3.90 1.81 20.15
C GLU A 58 -3.43 1.09 21.43
N ARG A 59 -3.80 -0.18 21.57
CA ARG A 59 -3.52 -1.01 22.75
C ARG A 59 -2.86 -2.32 22.36
N PRO A 60 -1.62 -2.29 21.86
CA PRO A 60 -0.93 -3.53 21.51
C PRO A 60 -0.70 -4.38 22.75
N GLY A 61 -0.65 -5.68 22.51
CA GLY A 61 -0.57 -6.65 23.60
C GLY A 61 -1.07 -8.04 23.22
N ASN A 62 -1.21 -8.35 21.92
CA ASN A 62 -1.46 -9.73 21.52
C ASN A 62 -0.22 -10.58 21.80
N LYS A 63 -0.23 -11.26 22.95
CA LYS A 63 0.88 -12.09 23.45
C LYS A 63 1.20 -13.31 22.58
N LYS A 64 0.39 -13.62 21.57
CA LYS A 64 0.72 -14.63 20.55
C LYS A 64 1.88 -14.20 19.66
N TYR A 65 2.14 -12.90 19.57
CA TYR A 65 3.14 -12.30 18.69
C TYR A 65 4.15 -11.49 19.49
N ALA A 66 5.40 -11.51 19.04
CA ALA A 66 6.42 -10.59 19.52
C ALA A 66 6.05 -9.15 19.17
N ASN A 67 6.40 -8.22 20.06
CA ASN A 67 6.30 -6.79 19.82
C ASN A 67 7.61 -6.29 19.18
N TYR A 68 7.51 -5.62 18.04
CA TYR A 68 8.65 -5.06 17.32
C TYR A 68 8.71 -3.52 17.38
N GLY A 69 7.76 -2.87 18.06
CA GLY A 69 7.63 -1.40 18.11
C GLY A 69 8.48 -0.72 19.19
N SER A 70 9.02 -1.49 20.14
CA SER A 70 9.85 -0.96 21.25
C SER A 70 11.35 -0.94 20.97
N ASN A 71 11.79 -1.53 19.86
CA ASN A 71 13.21 -1.69 19.54
C ASN A 71 13.50 -1.00 18.20
N SER A 72 14.67 -0.41 18.06
CA SER A 72 15.20 0.16 16.81
C SER A 72 15.28 -0.83 15.63
N ASP A 73 14.90 -2.10 15.85
CA ASP A 73 14.85 -3.19 14.88
C ASP A 73 13.75 -3.00 13.81
N GLY A 74 12.72 -2.19 14.09
CA GLY A 74 11.60 -1.95 13.17
C GLY A 74 10.73 -3.18 12.89
N GLY A 75 9.77 -3.03 11.97
CA GLY A 75 8.95 -4.14 11.46
C GLY A 75 7.59 -4.37 12.15
N ASP A 76 7.26 -3.58 13.17
CA ASP A 76 5.99 -3.73 13.87
C ASP A 76 4.78 -3.34 13.01
N CYS A 77 4.96 -2.39 12.10
CA CYS A 77 3.92 -2.00 11.14
C CYS A 77 3.40 -3.21 10.34
N THR A 78 4.31 -4.04 9.86
CA THR A 78 3.98 -5.21 9.05
C THR A 78 3.54 -6.38 9.92
N ASN A 79 4.13 -6.52 11.13
CA ASN A 79 3.68 -7.48 12.12
C ASN A 79 2.21 -7.25 12.48
N PHE A 80 1.82 -6.01 12.74
CA PHE A 80 0.45 -5.62 13.05
C PHE A 80 -0.50 -5.90 11.90
N VAL A 81 -0.18 -5.41 10.69
CA VAL A 81 -0.98 -5.66 9.49
C VAL A 81 -1.14 -7.17 9.26
N SER A 82 -0.08 -7.96 9.43
CA SER A 82 -0.17 -9.41 9.27
C SER A 82 -1.09 -10.06 10.31
N GLN A 83 -1.04 -9.61 11.56
CA GLN A 83 -1.98 -10.05 12.59
C GLN A 83 -3.43 -9.67 12.25
N VAL A 84 -3.66 -8.47 11.70
CA VAL A 84 -5.00 -8.03 11.29
C VAL A 84 -5.54 -8.98 10.21
N LEU A 85 -4.73 -9.35 9.23
CA LEU A 85 -5.14 -10.26 8.16
C LEU A 85 -5.39 -11.69 8.66
N HIS A 86 -4.53 -12.20 9.53
CA HIS A 86 -4.60 -13.58 10.03
C HIS A 86 -5.61 -13.75 11.17
N GLU A 87 -5.40 -13.07 12.30
CA GLU A 87 -6.22 -13.24 13.51
C GLU A 87 -7.56 -12.52 13.40
N GLY A 88 -7.56 -11.32 12.81
CA GLY A 88 -8.78 -10.56 12.59
C GLY A 88 -9.56 -11.08 11.40
N GLY A 89 -8.89 -11.15 10.25
CA GLY A 89 -9.48 -11.52 8.97
C GLY A 89 -9.67 -13.01 8.73
N GLY A 90 -9.05 -13.87 9.54
CA GLY A 90 -9.17 -15.32 9.42
C GLY A 90 -8.45 -15.93 8.22
N LEU A 91 -7.49 -15.22 7.60
CA LEU A 91 -6.69 -15.81 6.51
C LEU A 91 -5.69 -16.82 7.05
N ASP A 92 -5.67 -18.01 6.47
CA ASP A 92 -4.69 -19.04 6.80
C ASP A 92 -3.27 -18.60 6.43
N PHE A 93 -2.30 -19.15 7.16
CA PHE A 93 -0.90 -19.00 6.79
C PHE A 93 -0.62 -19.58 5.40
N HIS A 94 0.24 -18.89 4.66
CA HIS A 94 0.70 -19.37 3.37
C HIS A 94 2.13 -19.90 3.47
N GLY A 95 2.35 -21.12 2.97
CA GLY A 95 3.65 -21.79 3.00
C GLY A 95 3.76 -22.85 4.08
N LYS A 96 4.97 -23.39 4.25
CA LYS A 96 5.25 -24.48 5.20
C LYS A 96 6.18 -24.02 6.30
N VAL A 97 5.90 -24.44 7.53
CA VAL A 97 6.80 -24.26 8.68
C VAL A 97 8.20 -24.72 8.31
N GLY A 98 9.17 -23.82 8.40
CA GLY A 98 10.55 -24.16 8.09
C GLY A 98 11.48 -22.95 8.10
N TYR A 99 12.68 -23.18 7.57
CA TYR A 99 13.67 -22.14 7.39
C TYR A 99 13.35 -21.32 6.15
N ASN A 100 12.39 -20.39 6.25
CA ASN A 100 11.98 -19.61 5.11
C ASN A 100 12.36 -18.13 5.22
N ARG A 101 13.47 -17.79 4.55
CA ARG A 101 13.84 -16.41 4.19
C ARG A 101 13.22 -15.98 2.85
N ASN A 102 12.59 -16.89 2.10
CA ASN A 102 11.97 -16.60 0.80
C ASN A 102 10.74 -15.71 0.96
N THR A 103 10.52 -14.95 -0.10
CA THR A 103 9.73 -13.73 -0.14
C THR A 103 8.24 -13.96 -0.42
N LYS A 104 7.81 -15.22 -0.63
CA LYS A 104 6.44 -15.59 -1.00
C LYS A 104 5.68 -16.44 0.02
N ASP A 105 6.31 -16.93 1.10
CA ASP A 105 5.56 -17.52 2.21
C ASP A 105 5.13 -16.41 3.16
N TRP A 106 4.11 -16.63 3.99
CA TRP A 106 3.62 -15.69 4.99
C TRP A 106 3.05 -16.45 6.18
N TYR A 107 3.83 -16.51 7.27
CA TYR A 107 3.44 -17.22 8.48
C TYR A 107 4.18 -16.74 9.73
N TYR A 108 3.61 -17.07 10.90
CA TYR A 108 4.19 -16.82 12.21
C TYR A 108 3.88 -17.96 13.19
N TYR A 109 4.90 -18.67 13.67
CA TYR A 109 4.72 -19.83 14.56
C TYR A 109 5.33 -19.66 15.96
N GLY A 110 5.15 -18.48 16.57
CA GLY A 110 5.26 -18.31 18.02
C GLY A 110 6.01 -17.05 18.49
N PRO A 111 5.75 -16.59 19.72
CA PRO A 111 6.19 -15.29 20.23
C PRO A 111 7.71 -15.18 20.48
N ASN A 112 8.43 -16.31 20.52
CA ASN A 112 9.85 -16.38 20.82
C ASN A 112 10.69 -16.58 19.56
N VAL A 113 10.48 -15.76 18.52
CA VAL A 113 11.29 -15.82 17.29
C VAL A 113 12.75 -15.48 17.65
N PRO A 114 13.71 -16.42 17.59
CA PRO A 114 15.08 -16.14 18.02
C PRO A 114 15.81 -15.22 17.03
N LYS A 115 16.72 -14.38 17.55
CA LYS A 115 17.51 -13.40 16.77
C LYS A 115 18.44 -14.01 15.71
N ASN A 116 18.63 -15.33 15.70
CA ASN A 116 19.53 -15.99 14.75
C ASN A 116 18.99 -17.38 14.37
N THR A 117 18.50 -17.42 13.14
CA THR A 117 18.33 -18.55 12.22
C THR A 117 18.91 -19.90 12.65
N ASN A 118 18.04 -20.83 13.08
CA ASN A 118 18.18 -22.31 13.03
C ASN A 118 17.00 -23.04 13.70
N ASP A 119 16.12 -22.32 14.41
CA ASP A 119 14.91 -22.91 14.98
C ASP A 119 13.84 -23.14 13.89
N LYS A 120 13.28 -24.36 13.87
CA LYS A 120 12.21 -24.80 12.95
C LYS A 120 10.87 -24.13 13.28
N LYS A 121 10.75 -23.38 14.38
CA LYS A 121 9.56 -22.62 14.79
C LYS A 121 9.78 -21.11 14.62
N SER A 122 9.93 -20.67 13.37
CA SER A 122 10.18 -19.26 13.04
C SER A 122 8.98 -18.60 12.34
N ARG A 123 9.09 -17.30 12.08
CA ARG A 123 8.24 -16.53 11.15
C ARG A 123 8.95 -16.29 9.82
N THR A 124 8.21 -15.89 8.80
CA THR A 124 8.79 -15.40 7.54
C THR A 124 9.22 -13.94 7.64
N SER A 125 10.08 -13.51 6.71
CA SER A 125 10.42 -12.09 6.56
C SER A 125 9.22 -11.26 6.12
N SER A 126 8.34 -11.82 5.28
CA SER A 126 7.09 -11.17 4.82
C SER A 126 6.09 -10.89 5.94
N TRP A 127 6.19 -11.57 7.08
CA TRP A 127 5.33 -11.32 8.24
C TRP A 127 5.68 -9.99 8.95
N THR A 128 6.93 -9.54 8.91
CA THR A 128 7.38 -8.34 9.65
C THR A 128 8.12 -7.31 8.81
N GLY A 129 8.54 -7.64 7.59
CA GLY A 129 9.25 -6.74 6.70
C GLY A 129 8.31 -6.14 5.67
N ALA A 130 8.10 -4.82 5.67
CA ALA A 130 7.16 -4.15 4.78
C ALA A 130 7.43 -4.44 3.29
N HIS A 131 8.71 -4.54 2.92
CA HIS A 131 9.08 -4.87 1.54
C HIS A 131 8.76 -6.32 1.19
N GLN A 132 9.11 -7.25 2.08
CA GLN A 132 8.84 -8.67 1.90
C GLN A 132 7.35 -9.00 1.97
N PHE A 133 6.57 -8.23 2.72
CA PHE A 133 5.12 -8.30 2.71
C PHE A 133 4.56 -8.02 1.32
N ARG A 134 5.10 -7.00 0.63
CA ARG A 134 4.73 -6.70 -0.75
C ARG A 134 5.12 -7.81 -1.71
N GLU A 135 6.27 -8.44 -1.52
CA GLU A 135 6.70 -9.58 -2.34
C GLU A 135 5.77 -10.79 -2.18
N HIS A 136 5.11 -10.94 -1.03
CA HIS A 136 4.09 -11.97 -0.81
C HIS A 136 2.73 -11.54 -1.39
N TRP A 137 2.13 -10.48 -0.87
CA TRP A 137 0.75 -10.09 -1.21
C TRP A 137 0.61 -9.46 -2.59
N ALA A 138 1.69 -8.90 -3.15
CA ALA A 138 1.69 -8.19 -4.41
C ALA A 138 2.92 -8.56 -5.27
N VAL A 139 3.52 -7.59 -5.95
CA VAL A 139 4.72 -7.74 -6.78
C VAL A 139 5.75 -6.65 -6.54
N VAL A 140 7.03 -6.97 -6.73
CA VAL A 140 8.18 -6.06 -6.76
C VAL A 140 8.95 -6.30 -8.05
N ASN A 141 9.16 -5.24 -8.84
CA ASN A 141 9.84 -5.34 -10.14
C ASN A 141 9.26 -6.46 -11.04
N GLY A 142 7.93 -6.61 -11.04
CA GLY A 142 7.22 -7.60 -11.86
C GLY A 142 7.23 -9.03 -11.31
N SER A 143 7.71 -9.27 -10.08
CA SER A 143 7.71 -10.60 -9.47
C SER A 143 7.18 -10.55 -8.03
N GLY A 144 6.36 -11.53 -7.65
CA GLY A 144 5.82 -11.67 -6.31
C GLY A 144 4.88 -12.86 -6.17
N GLY A 145 4.19 -12.96 -5.03
CA GLY A 145 3.25 -14.02 -4.73
C GLY A 145 1.86 -13.79 -5.30
N GLU A 146 1.45 -12.52 -5.51
CA GLU A 146 0.13 -12.16 -6.02
C GLU A 146 -1.04 -12.75 -5.21
N PHE A 147 -0.85 -12.89 -3.88
CA PHE A 147 -1.84 -13.49 -2.97
C PHE A 147 -2.98 -12.55 -2.56
N ALA A 148 -2.95 -11.29 -2.98
CA ALA A 148 -4.10 -10.38 -2.87
C ALA A 148 -4.98 -10.45 -4.15
N TYR A 149 -6.17 -9.85 -4.10
CA TYR A 149 -7.01 -9.72 -5.30
C TYR A 149 -6.43 -8.73 -6.31
N GLN A 150 -5.90 -7.61 -5.87
CA GLN A 150 -5.35 -6.58 -6.76
C GLN A 150 -4.30 -5.73 -6.04
N ALA A 151 -3.29 -5.29 -6.77
CA ALA A 151 -2.44 -4.19 -6.32
C ALA A 151 -2.30 -3.11 -7.39
N LYS A 152 -2.29 -1.85 -6.94
CA LYS A 152 -2.06 -0.68 -7.78
C LYS A 152 -0.96 0.18 -7.19
N LYS A 153 -0.16 0.78 -8.06
CA LYS A 153 0.91 1.71 -7.69
C LYS A 153 0.58 3.11 -8.21
N TYR A 154 0.68 4.08 -7.34
CA TYR A 154 0.48 5.49 -7.61
C TYR A 154 1.79 6.24 -7.30
N SER A 155 2.17 7.22 -8.11
CA SER A 155 3.06 8.25 -7.59
C SER A 155 2.34 9.02 -6.47
N VAL A 156 3.07 9.60 -5.51
CA VAL A 156 2.45 10.41 -4.44
C VAL A 156 1.52 11.48 -5.02
N LYS A 157 1.98 12.18 -6.07
CA LYS A 157 1.22 13.22 -6.76
C LYS A 157 -0.08 12.67 -7.39
N ASP A 158 -0.01 11.50 -8.01
CA ASP A 158 -1.20 10.88 -8.60
C ASP A 158 -2.16 10.35 -7.53
N ALA A 159 -1.64 9.85 -6.39
CA ALA A 159 -2.46 9.43 -5.27
C ALA A 159 -3.23 10.60 -4.65
N GLN A 160 -2.56 11.74 -4.43
CA GLN A 160 -3.19 12.95 -3.91
C GLN A 160 -4.29 13.47 -4.86
N LYS A 161 -3.99 13.49 -6.16
CA LYS A 161 -4.92 13.98 -7.16
C LYS A 161 -6.12 13.07 -7.38
N ASN A 162 -5.88 11.76 -7.40
CA ASN A 162 -6.91 10.74 -7.66
C ASN A 162 -7.36 10.06 -6.35
N PHE A 163 -7.32 10.78 -5.23
CA PHE A 163 -7.64 10.22 -3.92
C PHE A 163 -9.05 9.63 -3.86
N ARG A 164 -10.00 10.22 -4.60
CA ARG A 164 -11.37 9.71 -4.72
C ARG A 164 -11.43 8.30 -5.32
N ASP A 165 -10.54 7.97 -6.24
CA ASP A 165 -10.47 6.62 -6.83
C ASP A 165 -9.91 5.61 -5.82
N ILE A 166 -8.90 6.01 -5.03
CA ILE A 166 -8.38 5.20 -3.92
C ILE A 166 -9.48 4.95 -2.89
N TYR A 167 -10.22 5.98 -2.48
CA TYR A 167 -11.35 5.87 -1.57
C TYR A 167 -12.41 4.89 -2.07
N ASN A 168 -12.75 4.92 -3.36
CA ASN A 168 -13.79 4.06 -3.94
C ASN A 168 -13.33 2.60 -4.15
N ASP A 169 -12.02 2.37 -4.22
CA ASP A 169 -11.46 1.06 -4.54
C ASP A 169 -11.17 0.20 -3.30
N LEU A 170 -10.81 0.86 -2.19
CA LEU A 170 -10.42 0.22 -0.93
C LEU A 170 -11.63 -0.14 -0.06
N TYR A 171 -11.39 -1.09 0.85
CA TYR A 171 -12.34 -1.55 1.86
C TYR A 171 -11.62 -1.82 3.19
N GLU A 172 -12.38 -1.94 4.29
CA GLU A 172 -11.80 -2.25 5.62
C GLU A 172 -10.97 -3.54 5.57
N GLY A 173 -9.77 -3.49 6.15
CA GLY A 173 -8.80 -4.59 6.11
C GLY A 173 -7.91 -4.66 4.87
N ASP A 174 -8.12 -3.82 3.84
CA ASP A 174 -7.15 -3.66 2.75
C ASP A 174 -5.90 -2.92 3.24
N ILE A 175 -4.79 -3.08 2.51
CA ILE A 175 -3.47 -2.59 2.96
C ILE A 175 -3.00 -1.46 2.05
N VAL A 176 -2.40 -0.44 2.65
CA VAL A 176 -1.68 0.62 1.91
C VAL A 176 -0.22 0.60 2.35
N GLN A 177 0.68 0.65 1.38
CA GLN A 177 2.12 0.62 1.60
C GLN A 177 2.81 1.84 0.99
N TYR A 178 3.84 2.31 1.68
CA TYR A 178 4.61 3.49 1.30
C TYR A 178 5.98 3.06 0.78
N VAL A 179 6.37 3.62 -0.35
CA VAL A 179 7.55 3.18 -1.10
C VAL A 179 8.43 4.38 -1.41
N ASN A 180 9.73 4.22 -1.20
CA ASN A 180 10.71 5.26 -1.49
C ASN A 180 11.16 5.27 -2.95
N SER A 181 11.96 6.26 -3.32
CA SER A 181 12.44 6.46 -4.70
C SER A 181 13.30 5.31 -5.21
N ALA A 182 13.94 4.55 -4.31
CA ALA A 182 14.67 3.33 -4.64
C ALA A 182 13.75 2.10 -4.84
N GLY A 183 12.43 2.26 -4.73
CA GLY A 183 11.46 1.18 -4.87
C GLY A 183 11.32 0.29 -3.63
N ARG A 184 12.00 0.62 -2.52
CA ARG A 184 11.90 -0.09 -1.25
C ARG A 184 10.62 0.33 -0.52
N THR A 185 9.86 -0.66 -0.06
CA THR A 185 8.71 -0.41 0.81
C THR A 185 9.21 -0.12 2.21
N VAL A 186 8.82 1.02 2.76
CA VAL A 186 9.31 1.49 4.06
C VAL A 186 8.28 1.26 5.17
N HIS A 187 6.99 1.24 4.84
CA HIS A 187 5.92 1.15 5.84
C HIS A 187 4.63 0.54 5.29
N SER A 188 3.81 -0.01 6.19
CA SER A 188 2.52 -0.63 5.88
C SER A 188 1.45 -0.19 6.88
N GLN A 189 0.26 0.11 6.38
CA GLN A 189 -0.93 0.43 7.17
C GLN A 189 -2.12 -0.39 6.70
N VAL A 190 -3.09 -0.60 7.58
CA VAL A 190 -4.36 -1.26 7.26
C VAL A 190 -5.50 -0.25 7.26
N VAL A 191 -6.41 -0.37 6.29
CA VAL A 191 -7.63 0.44 6.22
C VAL A 191 -8.54 0.10 7.39
N HIS A 192 -8.81 1.08 8.24
CA HIS A 192 -9.65 0.96 9.42
C HIS A 192 -11.13 1.21 9.09
N HIS A 193 -11.44 2.38 8.53
CA HIS A 193 -12.80 2.78 8.16
C HIS A 193 -12.81 3.97 7.19
N PHE A 194 -13.99 4.43 6.80
CA PHE A 194 -14.20 5.54 5.88
C PHE A 194 -15.18 6.54 6.48
N LYS A 195 -14.92 7.84 6.31
CA LYS A 195 -15.82 8.89 6.76
C LYS A 195 -15.55 10.18 6.00
N ASP A 196 -16.61 10.90 5.60
CA ASP A 196 -16.54 12.24 4.99
C ASP A 196 -15.59 12.35 3.77
N GLY A 197 -15.49 11.27 2.97
CA GLY A 197 -14.60 11.24 1.79
C GLY A 197 -13.14 10.95 2.10
N GLU A 198 -12.81 10.62 3.35
CA GLU A 198 -11.49 10.22 3.83
C GLU A 198 -11.40 8.70 4.11
N VAL A 199 -10.21 8.15 3.94
CA VAL A 199 -9.87 6.78 4.33
C VAL A 199 -9.06 6.84 5.61
N TYR A 200 -9.58 6.28 6.68
CA TYR A 200 -8.88 6.22 7.95
C TYR A 200 -8.11 4.92 8.08
N MET A 201 -6.84 5.06 8.44
CA MET A 201 -5.87 3.99 8.54
C MET A 201 -5.56 3.66 10.00
N ALA A 202 -5.04 2.46 10.22
CA ALA A 202 -4.47 2.07 11.50
C ALA A 202 -3.10 1.43 11.30
N GLN A 203 -2.24 1.58 12.31
CA GLN A 203 -0.87 1.12 12.25
C GLN A 203 -0.29 0.82 13.63
N HIS A 204 0.78 0.03 13.61
CA HIS A 204 1.87 0.16 14.59
C HIS A 204 3.08 0.83 13.90
N SER A 205 3.91 1.51 14.68
CA SER A 205 5.15 2.17 14.25
C SER A 205 6.20 2.00 15.35
N LEU A 206 7.39 2.55 15.13
CA LEU A 206 8.37 2.77 16.19
C LEU A 206 7.82 3.84 17.14
N ASN A 207 7.93 3.62 18.45
CA ASN A 207 7.70 4.67 19.45
C ASN A 207 8.81 5.73 19.35
N ASP A 208 8.67 6.67 18.42
CA ASP A 208 9.32 7.98 18.47
C ASP A 208 8.23 9.02 18.80
N SER A 209 8.60 10.17 19.37
CA SER A 209 7.65 11.20 19.80
C SER A 209 6.73 11.71 18.68
N ASP A 210 7.08 11.41 17.43
CA ASP A 210 6.35 11.82 16.22
C ASP A 210 5.49 10.70 15.61
N TYR A 211 5.59 9.45 16.08
CA TYR A 211 4.95 8.29 15.45
C TYR A 211 4.19 7.43 16.45
N THR A 212 2.86 7.48 16.34
CA THR A 212 1.95 6.80 17.25
C THR A 212 1.50 5.45 16.70
N TRP A 213 1.45 4.47 17.60
CA TRP A 213 0.46 3.39 17.52
C TRP A 213 -0.92 4.04 17.52
N GLY A 214 -1.73 3.77 16.50
CA GLY A 214 -2.92 4.57 16.32
C GLY A 214 -3.93 3.96 15.35
N THR A 215 -5.18 4.29 15.62
CA THR A 215 -6.26 4.29 14.64
C THR A 215 -6.51 5.71 14.14
N ASP A 216 -7.37 5.84 13.14
CA ASP A 216 -7.93 7.11 12.69
C ASP A 216 -6.89 8.08 12.10
N LEU A 217 -5.88 7.50 11.45
CA LEU A 217 -4.88 8.21 10.68
C LEU A 217 -5.43 8.50 9.27
N PRO A 218 -5.71 9.75 8.88
CA PRO A 218 -6.26 10.05 7.56
C PRO A 218 -5.23 9.73 6.47
N LEU A 219 -5.58 8.86 5.52
CA LEU A 219 -4.67 8.39 4.49
C LEU A 219 -4.12 9.56 3.66
N SER A 220 -4.94 10.58 3.40
CA SER A 220 -4.55 11.78 2.65
C SER A 220 -3.32 12.50 3.22
N GLU A 221 -3.15 12.49 4.55
CA GLU A 221 -2.00 13.08 5.25
C GLU A 221 -0.75 12.18 5.23
N TRP A 222 -0.91 10.89 4.93
CA TRP A 222 0.19 9.92 4.93
C TRP A 222 0.74 9.61 3.53
N LEU A 223 0.10 10.08 2.45
CA LEU A 223 0.46 9.71 1.08
C LEU A 223 1.94 9.96 0.74
N ASP A 224 2.56 10.98 1.35
CA ASP A 224 3.96 11.34 1.08
C ASP A 224 4.98 10.62 1.99
N TYR A 225 4.54 9.78 2.94
CA TYR A 225 5.42 9.17 3.95
C TYR A 225 6.60 8.41 3.35
N GLY A 226 6.37 7.69 2.25
CA GLY A 226 7.43 6.98 1.52
C GLY A 226 8.26 7.88 0.60
N GLY A 227 7.73 9.05 0.24
CA GLY A 227 8.37 10.07 -0.60
C GLY A 227 8.28 9.82 -2.12
N ALA A 228 7.86 8.64 -2.59
CA ALA A 228 7.81 8.36 -4.02
C ALA A 228 6.50 7.71 -4.51
N TYR A 229 6.11 6.57 -3.92
CA TYR A 229 4.92 5.85 -4.36
C TYR A 229 4.06 5.37 -3.20
N VAL A 230 2.77 5.25 -3.49
CA VAL A 230 1.76 4.59 -2.67
C VAL A 230 1.32 3.33 -3.41
N VAL A 231 1.31 2.20 -2.71
CA VAL A 231 0.81 0.93 -3.24
C VAL A 231 -0.42 0.52 -2.45
N THR A 232 -1.56 0.40 -3.12
CA THR A 232 -2.79 -0.15 -2.55
C THR A 232 -2.82 -1.64 -2.82
N ILE A 233 -3.12 -2.45 -1.80
CA ILE A 233 -3.23 -3.91 -1.88
C ILE A 233 -4.62 -4.28 -1.40
N LYS A 234 -5.48 -4.62 -2.36
CA LYS A 234 -6.86 -5.03 -2.13
C LYS A 234 -6.90 -6.53 -1.90
N ILE A 235 -7.22 -6.96 -0.67
CA ILE A 235 -7.04 -8.34 -0.21
C ILE A 235 -8.03 -9.29 -0.89
N LYS A 236 -9.29 -8.86 -1.01
CA LYS A 236 -10.34 -9.58 -1.73
C LYS A 236 -11.15 -8.62 -2.59
N LYS A 237 -11.90 -9.17 -3.56
CA LYS A 237 -12.74 -8.39 -4.48
C LYS A 237 -13.77 -7.51 -3.76
#